data_AF-G0HAU4-F1
#
_entry.id   AF-G0HAU4-F1
#
_cell.length_a   1.000
_cell.length_b   1.000
_cell.length_c   1.000
_cell.angle_alpha   90.00
_cell.angle_beta   90.00
_cell.angle_gamma   90.00
#
_symmetry.space_group_name_H-M   'P 1'
#
loop_
_entity.id
_entity.type
_entity.pdbx_description
1 polymer ?
#
loop_
_entity_poly.entity_id
_entity_poly.type
_entity_poly.pdbx_seq_one_letter_code
_entity_poly.pdbx_strand_id
1 'polypeptide(L)'
;MSFGFLFFVPTTDTGTPDGYLPDNALLTLANEHMNSLVAADNAVTMDSAVSGTGSFDSWDAAAANAPAPIIDLADWINHHADLGAHDPNLPPAFRFLSISEFPVTPTCGVLHVGVPFSTGDETGRQIQIKAADLGICMVDDMEQVWVNPTGGDSGLRMRDSLDTVTTHVDRASILAVLGEDVDRRRRADNGIPFVVVEVHGDDSTSPVPGVRYVQAALTGAGWIVEYRTSNRHFRLDQEVLDDENALGYISQVLGQYSAGDDEEFFDHRWEDVSAELIV
;
A
#
# COMPACT_ATOMS: atom_id res chain seq x y z
N MET A 1 -4.27 24.23 3.03
CA MET A 1 -3.17 23.45 2.43
C MET A 1 -3.70 22.03 2.30
N SER A 2 -3.72 21.50 1.09
CA SER A 2 -4.13 20.14 0.79
C SER A 2 -2.90 19.25 0.59
N PHE A 3 -3.08 17.97 0.83
CA PHE A 3 -2.15 16.89 0.53
C PHE A 3 -2.80 16.01 -0.54
N GLY A 4 -2.14 15.79 -1.67
CA GLY A 4 -2.69 15.02 -2.78
C GLY A 4 -2.29 13.56 -2.75
N PHE A 5 -3.20 12.73 -3.23
CA PHE A 5 -2.97 11.32 -3.52
C PHE A 5 -3.34 11.03 -4.97
N LEU A 6 -2.43 10.38 -5.69
CA LEU A 6 -2.64 9.84 -7.01
C LEU A 6 -2.92 8.34 -6.94
N PHE A 7 -3.93 7.92 -7.68
CA PHE A 7 -4.37 6.53 -7.79
C PHE A 7 -4.35 6.07 -9.24
N PHE A 8 -3.69 4.95 -9.50
CA PHE A 8 -3.61 4.37 -10.84
C PHE A 8 -3.51 2.84 -10.76
N VAL A 9 -3.89 2.17 -11.84
CA VAL A 9 -3.73 0.72 -11.97
C VAL A 9 -2.39 0.46 -12.67
N PRO A 10 -1.40 -0.16 -12.01
CA PRO A 10 -0.13 -0.48 -12.65
C PRO A 10 -0.35 -1.54 -13.74
N THR A 11 0.29 -1.36 -14.90
CA THR A 11 0.17 -2.30 -16.02
C THR A 11 1.08 -3.51 -15.81
N THR A 12 0.60 -4.70 -16.16
CA THR A 12 1.30 -6.00 -16.02
C THR A 12 2.59 -6.11 -16.85
N ASP A 13 2.81 -5.20 -17.79
CA ASP A 13 3.89 -5.30 -18.79
C ASP A 13 5.23 -4.66 -18.36
N THR A 14 5.33 -4.19 -17.12
CA THR A 14 6.46 -3.34 -16.67
C THR A 14 7.43 -4.00 -15.69
N GLY A 15 7.23 -5.26 -15.28
CA GLY A 15 7.89 -5.84 -14.10
C GLY A 15 8.75 -7.09 -14.26
N THR A 16 9.16 -7.65 -13.13
CA THR A 16 9.82 -8.96 -12.98
C THR A 16 8.91 -10.09 -13.49
N PRO A 17 9.41 -11.34 -13.69
CA PRO A 17 8.59 -12.44 -14.24
C PRO A 17 7.29 -12.75 -13.48
N ASP A 18 7.22 -12.36 -12.19
CA ASP A 18 6.07 -12.44 -11.29
C ASP A 18 5.15 -11.20 -11.37
N GLY A 19 5.58 -10.12 -12.03
CA GLY A 19 4.83 -8.88 -12.21
C GLY A 19 5.00 -7.85 -11.09
N TYR A 20 5.91 -8.07 -10.14
CA TYR A 20 6.23 -7.09 -9.09
C TYR A 20 7.03 -5.90 -9.66
N LEU A 21 6.76 -4.70 -9.14
CA LEU A 21 7.48 -3.47 -9.44
C LEU A 21 8.08 -2.88 -8.16
N PRO A 22 9.36 -2.50 -8.16
CA PRO A 22 9.94 -1.72 -7.07
C PRO A 22 9.36 -0.31 -7.05
N ASP A 23 9.41 0.35 -5.88
CA ASP A 23 8.76 1.65 -5.67
C ASP A 23 9.22 2.71 -6.67
N ASN A 24 10.51 2.75 -7.02
CA ASN A 24 11.03 3.71 -8.01
C ASN A 24 10.37 3.58 -9.40
N ALA A 25 10.00 2.36 -9.80
CA ALA A 25 9.27 2.15 -11.04
C ALA A 25 7.83 2.68 -10.95
N LEU A 26 7.16 2.46 -9.81
CA LEU A 26 5.83 3.03 -9.54
C LEU A 26 5.86 4.57 -9.49
N LEU A 27 6.87 5.16 -8.88
CA LEU A 27 7.06 6.61 -8.85
C LEU A 27 7.29 7.20 -10.25
N THR A 28 7.98 6.45 -11.12
CA THR A 28 8.15 6.85 -12.53
C THR A 28 6.79 6.87 -13.25
N LEU A 29 5.98 5.82 -13.08
CA LEU A 29 4.62 5.76 -13.65
C LEU A 29 3.70 6.85 -13.08
N ALA A 30 3.76 7.10 -11.77
CA ALA A 30 3.03 8.17 -11.11
C ALA A 30 3.35 9.53 -11.74
N ASN A 31 4.64 9.81 -11.98
CA ASN A 31 5.09 11.03 -12.63
C ASN A 31 4.59 11.16 -14.08
N GLU A 32 4.55 10.06 -14.85
CA GLU A 32 3.98 10.07 -16.20
C GLU A 32 2.47 10.39 -16.19
N HIS A 33 1.74 9.83 -15.23
CA HIS A 33 0.32 10.13 -15.02
C HIS A 33 0.10 11.59 -14.61
N MET A 34 0.89 12.12 -13.68
CA MET A 34 0.80 13.54 -13.28
C MET A 34 1.06 14.49 -14.44
N ASN A 35 2.07 14.21 -15.27
CA ASN A 35 2.34 15.01 -16.47
C ASN A 35 1.17 15.01 -17.45
N SER A 36 0.48 13.87 -17.58
CA SER A 36 -0.71 13.74 -18.43
C SER A 36 -1.89 14.55 -17.89
N LEU A 37 -2.11 14.54 -16.57
CA LEU A 37 -3.13 15.35 -15.90
C LEU A 37 -2.88 16.86 -16.10
N VAL A 38 -1.64 17.31 -15.90
CA VAL A 38 -1.24 18.71 -16.10
C VAL A 38 -1.42 19.14 -17.56
N ALA A 39 -1.10 18.26 -18.52
CA ALA A 39 -1.31 18.54 -19.93
C ALA A 39 -2.81 18.68 -20.29
N ALA A 40 -3.67 17.82 -19.72
CA ALA A 40 -5.11 17.87 -19.91
C ALA A 40 -5.74 19.15 -19.34
N ASP A 41 -5.35 19.56 -18.14
CA ASP A 41 -5.85 20.79 -17.50
C ASP A 41 -5.47 22.05 -18.31
N ASN A 42 -4.23 22.10 -18.80
CA ASN A 42 -3.78 23.18 -19.68
C ASN A 42 -4.56 23.23 -21.01
N ALA A 43 -4.93 22.08 -21.58
CA ALA A 43 -5.72 22.03 -22.81
C ALA A 43 -7.14 22.57 -22.61
N VAL A 44 -7.79 22.24 -21.49
CA VAL A 44 -9.12 22.77 -21.12
C VAL A 44 -9.08 24.28 -20.94
N THR A 45 -8.02 24.78 -20.29
CA THR A 45 -7.84 26.21 -20.05
C THR A 45 -7.63 26.99 -21.36
N MET A 46 -6.94 26.40 -22.35
CA MET A 46 -6.75 27.02 -23.66
C MET A 46 -8.00 26.99 -24.54
N ASP A 47 -8.80 25.92 -24.53
CA ASP A 47 -10.02 25.85 -25.35
C ASP A 47 -11.11 26.80 -24.83
N SER A 48 -11.24 26.93 -23.49
CA SER A 48 -12.13 27.94 -22.87
C SER A 48 -11.74 29.38 -23.20
N ALA A 49 -10.47 29.64 -23.50
CA ALA A 49 -10.01 30.97 -23.90
C ALA A 49 -10.19 31.28 -25.40
N VAL A 50 -10.41 30.25 -26.24
CA VAL A 50 -10.36 30.38 -27.71
C VAL A 50 -11.71 30.10 -28.39
N SER A 51 -12.64 29.35 -27.78
CA SER A 51 -13.91 29.00 -28.43
C SER A 51 -15.14 29.23 -27.54
N GLY A 52 -15.98 30.21 -27.92
CA GLY A 52 -17.30 30.43 -27.32
C GLY A 52 -18.35 29.36 -27.68
N THR A 53 -17.95 28.22 -28.24
CA THR A 53 -18.81 27.10 -28.68
C THR A 53 -18.06 25.75 -28.74
N GLY A 54 -17.04 25.53 -27.92
CA GLY A 54 -16.37 24.23 -27.81
C GLY A 54 -17.25 23.24 -27.06
N SER A 55 -17.65 22.14 -27.72
CA SER A 55 -18.39 21.05 -27.10
C SER A 55 -17.54 20.44 -25.99
N PHE A 56 -17.88 20.75 -24.74
CA PHE A 56 -17.37 20.02 -23.59
C PHE A 56 -17.99 18.63 -23.63
N ASP A 57 -17.26 17.64 -24.16
CA ASP A 57 -17.58 16.23 -23.90
C ASP A 57 -17.48 16.09 -22.38
N SER A 58 -18.63 15.89 -21.73
CA SER A 58 -18.79 16.09 -20.29
C SER A 58 -17.79 15.27 -19.46
N TRP A 59 -17.61 15.64 -18.18
CA TRP A 59 -16.86 14.83 -17.20
C TRP A 59 -17.30 13.35 -17.21
N ASP A 60 -18.52 13.05 -17.66
CA ASP A 60 -19.04 11.70 -17.88
C ASP A 60 -18.21 10.88 -18.90
N ALA A 61 -17.63 11.51 -19.93
CA ALA A 61 -16.83 10.81 -20.95
C ALA A 61 -15.41 10.46 -20.46
N ALA A 62 -14.84 11.26 -19.57
CA ALA A 62 -13.55 10.96 -18.93
C ALA A 62 -13.69 9.82 -17.90
N ALA A 63 -14.79 9.84 -17.13
CA ALA A 63 -15.15 8.74 -16.23
C ALA A 63 -15.46 7.44 -17.01
N ALA A 64 -16.08 7.52 -18.19
CA ALA A 64 -16.44 6.35 -19.00
C ALA A 64 -15.25 5.51 -19.51
N ASN A 65 -14.03 6.06 -19.52
CA ASN A 65 -12.84 5.38 -20.04
C ASN A 65 -11.83 5.00 -18.93
N ALA A 66 -12.14 5.26 -17.66
CA ALA A 66 -11.25 4.89 -16.55
C ALA A 66 -11.30 3.38 -16.28
N PRO A 67 -10.20 2.78 -15.77
CA PRO A 67 -10.22 1.39 -15.31
C PRO A 67 -11.30 1.20 -14.24
N ALA A 68 -12.01 0.06 -14.27
CA ALA A 68 -13.09 -0.23 -13.34
C ALA A 68 -12.70 -0.04 -11.85
N PRO A 69 -11.51 -0.49 -11.38
CA PRO A 69 -11.09 -0.24 -10.00
C PRO A 69 -11.01 1.25 -9.64
N ILE A 70 -10.59 2.11 -10.58
CA ILE A 70 -10.51 3.56 -10.37
C ILE A 70 -11.91 4.18 -10.23
N ILE A 71 -12.86 3.70 -11.02
CA ILE A 71 -14.28 4.11 -10.90
C ILE A 71 -14.84 3.66 -9.55
N ASP A 72 -14.63 2.40 -9.18
CA ASP A 72 -15.10 1.84 -7.91
C ASP A 72 -14.52 2.58 -6.69
N LEU A 73 -13.25 3.00 -6.76
CA LEU A 73 -12.61 3.81 -5.73
C LEU A 73 -13.23 5.21 -5.66
N ALA A 74 -13.44 5.87 -6.79
CA ALA A 74 -14.05 7.20 -6.83
C ALA A 74 -15.48 7.18 -6.26
N ASP A 75 -16.28 6.19 -6.64
CA ASP A 75 -17.64 5.99 -6.11
C ASP A 75 -17.63 5.73 -4.60
N TRP A 76 -16.70 4.89 -4.13
CA TRP A 76 -16.53 4.64 -2.70
C TRP A 76 -16.14 5.91 -1.94
N ILE A 77 -15.18 6.70 -2.44
CA ILE A 77 -14.78 7.97 -1.81
C ILE A 77 -15.96 8.94 -1.77
N ASN A 78 -16.68 9.12 -2.88
CA ASN A 78 -17.84 10.01 -2.94
C ASN A 78 -18.97 9.56 -2.00
N HIS A 79 -19.15 8.25 -1.81
CA HIS A 79 -20.13 7.71 -0.87
C HIS A 79 -19.79 8.04 0.59
N HIS A 80 -18.50 8.01 0.95
CA HIS A 80 -18.02 8.21 2.32
C HIS A 80 -17.48 9.63 2.59
N ALA A 81 -17.52 10.53 1.60
CA ALA A 81 -17.13 11.93 1.76
C ALA A 81 -18.12 12.71 2.63
N ASP A 82 -17.61 13.45 3.61
CA ASP A 82 -18.37 14.35 4.49
C ASP A 82 -19.06 15.49 3.71
N LEU A 83 -18.38 16.07 2.70
CA LEU A 83 -18.90 17.10 1.81
C LEU A 83 -20.12 16.65 1.00
N GLY A 84 -20.28 15.34 0.80
CA GLY A 84 -21.46 14.75 0.15
C GLY A 84 -22.67 14.57 1.07
N ALA A 85 -22.55 14.91 2.36
CA ALA A 85 -23.67 14.87 3.30
C ALA A 85 -24.70 15.98 3.04
N HIS A 86 -25.95 15.75 3.46
CA HIS A 86 -26.98 16.79 3.40
C HIS A 86 -26.63 18.01 4.28
N ASP A 87 -26.02 17.75 5.45
CA ASP A 87 -25.41 18.77 6.31
C ASP A 87 -23.93 18.41 6.55
N PRO A 88 -22.98 19.06 5.87
CA PRO A 88 -21.55 18.78 6.04
C PRO A 88 -20.99 19.10 7.42
N ASN A 89 -21.69 19.89 8.26
CA ASN A 89 -21.23 20.16 9.63
C ASN A 89 -21.66 19.07 10.62
N LEU A 90 -22.59 18.21 10.21
CA LEU A 90 -23.11 17.08 10.99
C LEU A 90 -23.29 15.86 10.08
N PRO A 91 -22.19 15.36 9.46
CA PRO A 91 -22.28 14.22 8.57
C PRO A 91 -22.68 12.96 9.36
N PRO A 92 -23.45 12.05 8.75
CA PRO A 92 -23.69 10.74 9.35
C PRO A 92 -22.37 9.96 9.47
N ALA A 93 -22.27 9.04 10.43
CA ALA A 93 -21.01 8.35 10.77
C ALA A 93 -20.37 7.56 9.61
N PHE A 94 -21.13 7.15 8.60
CA PHE A 94 -20.59 6.49 7.41
C PHE A 94 -19.92 7.46 6.43
N ARG A 95 -20.07 8.78 6.63
CA ARG A 95 -19.38 9.82 5.85
C ARG A 95 -18.22 10.38 6.66
N PHE A 96 -17.12 9.62 6.69
CA PHE A 96 -15.96 9.86 7.54
C PHE A 96 -14.73 10.36 6.78
N LEU A 97 -14.78 10.45 5.44
CA LEU A 97 -13.65 10.93 4.64
C LEU A 97 -13.73 12.45 4.49
N SER A 98 -12.72 13.15 4.99
CA SER A 98 -12.52 14.57 4.73
C SER A 98 -11.66 14.77 3.49
N ILE A 99 -12.28 15.23 2.41
CA ILE A 99 -11.65 15.52 1.12
C ILE A 99 -11.74 17.02 0.80
N SER A 100 -10.83 17.51 -0.04
CA SER A 100 -10.75 18.93 -0.38
C SER A 100 -11.66 19.32 -1.55
N GLU A 101 -12.03 18.36 -2.39
CA GLU A 101 -12.82 18.55 -3.60
C GLU A 101 -13.89 17.45 -3.70
N PHE A 102 -15.12 17.84 -4.02
CA PHE A 102 -16.26 16.91 -4.15
C PHE A 102 -17.19 17.33 -5.31
N PRO A 103 -17.66 16.39 -6.15
CA PRO A 103 -17.27 14.97 -6.17
C PRO A 103 -15.86 14.79 -6.73
N VAL A 104 -15.20 13.70 -6.36
CA VAL A 104 -13.98 13.27 -7.05
C VAL A 104 -14.35 12.50 -8.31
N THR A 105 -13.67 12.79 -9.42
CA THR A 105 -13.93 12.16 -10.71
C THR A 105 -12.62 11.72 -11.37
N PRO A 106 -12.56 10.51 -11.94
CA PRO A 106 -11.38 10.07 -12.68
C PRO A 106 -11.08 10.99 -13.88
N THR A 107 -9.79 11.22 -14.13
CA THR A 107 -9.30 12.00 -15.26
C THR A 107 -8.11 11.26 -15.88
N CYS A 108 -8.05 11.16 -17.21
CA CYS A 108 -6.95 10.47 -17.91
C CYS A 108 -6.69 9.03 -17.43
N GLY A 109 -7.74 8.31 -16.97
CA GLY A 109 -7.63 6.93 -16.49
C GLY A 109 -7.06 6.78 -15.07
N VAL A 110 -6.81 7.89 -14.37
CA VAL A 110 -6.33 7.92 -12.98
C VAL A 110 -7.31 8.71 -12.11
N LEU A 111 -7.15 8.63 -10.79
CA LEU A 111 -7.88 9.46 -9.83
C LEU A 111 -6.87 10.26 -9.02
N HIS A 112 -7.10 11.56 -8.87
CA HIS A 112 -6.32 12.44 -7.99
C HIS A 112 -7.25 12.99 -6.92
N VAL A 113 -6.89 12.84 -5.65
CA VAL A 113 -7.70 13.25 -4.51
C VAL A 113 -6.88 14.12 -3.58
N GLY A 114 -7.29 15.37 -3.42
CA GLY A 114 -6.76 16.25 -2.38
C GLY A 114 -7.46 16.02 -1.04
N VAL A 115 -6.72 15.92 0.05
CA VAL A 115 -7.23 15.87 1.43
C VAL A 115 -6.69 17.06 2.25
N PRO A 116 -7.42 17.59 3.23
CA PRO A 116 -6.87 18.60 4.13
C PRO A 116 -5.67 18.04 4.89
N PHE A 117 -4.59 18.81 4.99
CA PHE A 117 -3.36 18.34 5.66
C PHE A 117 -3.60 17.88 7.12
N SER A 118 -4.56 18.51 7.83
CA SER A 118 -4.92 18.15 9.20
C SER A 118 -5.54 16.76 9.37
N THR A 119 -6.07 16.19 8.30
CA THR A 119 -6.72 14.87 8.27
C THR A 119 -6.00 13.92 7.30
N GLY A 120 -4.81 14.31 6.81
CA GLY A 120 -4.08 13.59 5.77
C GLY A 120 -3.82 12.14 6.13
N ASP A 121 -3.29 11.90 7.34
CA ASP A 121 -2.96 10.55 7.82
C ASP A 121 -4.21 9.67 8.01
N GLU A 122 -5.25 10.20 8.65
CA GLU A 122 -6.46 9.41 8.97
C GLU A 122 -7.26 9.09 7.70
N THR A 123 -7.58 10.10 6.89
CA THR A 123 -8.27 9.91 5.60
C THR A 123 -7.41 9.07 4.66
N GLY A 124 -6.11 9.34 4.59
CA GLY A 124 -5.14 8.61 3.77
C GLY A 124 -5.12 7.12 4.10
N ARG A 125 -5.09 6.75 5.39
CA ARG A 125 -5.15 5.34 5.82
C ARG A 125 -6.44 4.64 5.44
N GLN A 126 -7.59 5.31 5.55
CA GLN A 126 -8.86 4.70 5.13
C GLN A 126 -8.88 4.44 3.62
N ILE A 127 -8.34 5.39 2.84
CA ILE A 127 -8.25 5.23 1.38
C ILE A 127 -7.19 4.18 1.01
N GLN A 128 -6.07 4.10 1.74
CA GLN A 128 -5.01 3.10 1.55
C GLN A 128 -5.56 1.67 1.67
N ILE A 129 -6.35 1.40 2.71
CA ILE A 129 -7.01 0.10 2.89
C ILE A 129 -7.87 -0.21 1.65
N LYS A 130 -8.70 0.75 1.23
CA LYS A 130 -9.59 0.54 0.09
C LYS A 130 -8.83 0.38 -1.24
N ALA A 131 -7.75 1.12 -1.44
CA ALA A 131 -6.91 1.04 -2.62
C ALA A 131 -6.21 -0.33 -2.69
N ALA A 132 -5.70 -0.84 -1.57
CA ALA A 132 -5.13 -2.19 -1.47
C ALA A 132 -6.18 -3.27 -1.79
N ASP A 133 -7.41 -3.15 -1.27
CA ASP A 133 -8.51 -4.09 -1.57
C ASP A 133 -8.88 -4.13 -3.05
N LEU A 134 -8.75 -2.99 -3.74
CA LEU A 134 -9.08 -2.86 -5.16
C LEU A 134 -7.88 -3.12 -6.09
N GLY A 135 -6.68 -3.39 -5.55
CA GLY A 135 -5.46 -3.58 -6.34
C GLY A 135 -5.00 -2.30 -7.06
N ILE A 136 -5.16 -1.14 -6.41
CA ILE A 136 -4.84 0.18 -6.96
C ILE A 136 -3.56 0.71 -6.32
N CYS A 137 -2.64 1.21 -7.14
CA CYS A 137 -1.46 1.89 -6.67
C CYS A 137 -1.86 3.25 -6.10
N MET A 138 -1.32 3.59 -4.93
CA MET A 138 -1.56 4.87 -4.26
C MET A 138 -0.22 5.51 -3.97
N VAL A 139 -0.03 6.74 -4.45
CA VAL A 139 1.19 7.55 -4.27
C VAL A 139 0.78 8.93 -3.81
N ASP A 140 1.53 9.53 -2.89
CA ASP A 140 1.27 10.91 -2.46
C ASP A 140 2.11 11.95 -3.22
N ASP A 141 1.78 13.22 -3.04
CA ASP A 141 2.50 14.36 -3.63
C ASP A 141 3.96 14.51 -3.13
N MET A 142 4.35 13.76 -2.10
CA MET A 142 5.71 13.71 -1.56
C MET A 142 6.52 12.55 -2.14
N GLU A 143 6.02 11.91 -3.21
CA GLU A 143 6.64 10.77 -3.88
C GLU A 143 6.82 9.55 -2.96
N GLN A 144 5.94 9.38 -1.97
CA GLN A 144 5.86 8.15 -1.18
C GLN A 144 4.77 7.23 -1.74
N VAL A 145 5.13 5.96 -1.93
CA VAL A 145 4.18 4.90 -2.26
C VAL A 145 3.46 4.48 -0.98
N TRP A 146 2.13 4.41 -1.02
CA TRP A 146 1.30 3.94 0.10
C TRP A 146 0.76 2.53 -0.18
N VAL A 147 0.49 2.20 -1.44
CA VAL A 147 0.02 0.87 -1.86
C VAL A 147 0.77 0.44 -3.10
N ASN A 148 1.39 -0.74 -3.04
CA ASN A 148 1.99 -1.44 -4.16
C ASN A 148 1.21 -2.74 -4.45
N PRO A 149 0.28 -2.73 -5.43
CA PRO A 149 -0.55 -3.88 -5.74
C PRO A 149 0.04 -4.82 -6.80
N THR A 150 1.31 -4.59 -7.20
CA THR A 150 1.94 -5.30 -8.33
C THR A 150 2.33 -6.73 -7.96
N GLY A 151 2.41 -7.64 -8.94
CA GLY A 151 2.73 -9.06 -8.73
C GLY A 151 1.52 -9.99 -8.55
N GLY A 152 0.31 -9.45 -8.43
CA GLY A 152 -0.91 -10.23 -8.22
C GLY A 152 -1.20 -10.48 -6.74
N ASP A 153 -2.49 -10.42 -6.37
CA ASP A 153 -2.91 -10.52 -4.97
C ASP A 153 -2.67 -11.92 -4.40
N SER A 154 -1.85 -11.98 -3.34
CA SER A 154 -1.52 -13.20 -2.61
C SER A 154 -2.54 -13.55 -1.52
N GLY A 155 -3.50 -12.66 -1.23
CA GLY A 155 -4.35 -12.76 -0.04
C GLY A 155 -3.64 -12.36 1.26
N LEU A 156 -2.42 -11.85 1.16
CA LEU A 156 -1.61 -11.33 2.26
C LEU A 156 -1.38 -9.83 2.07
N ARG A 157 -1.05 -9.15 3.16
CA ARG A 157 -0.55 -7.77 3.14
C ARG A 157 0.80 -7.74 3.83
N MET A 158 1.78 -7.17 3.14
CA MET A 158 3.08 -6.86 3.73
C MET A 158 3.16 -5.35 3.97
N ARG A 159 3.46 -4.95 5.20
CA ARG A 159 3.74 -3.55 5.56
C ARG A 159 5.22 -3.37 5.84
N ASP A 160 5.80 -2.28 5.34
CA ASP A 160 7.19 -1.90 5.61
C ASP A 160 7.30 -0.77 6.66
N SER A 161 8.52 -0.26 6.89
CA SER A 161 8.73 0.83 7.85
C SER A 161 8.21 2.22 7.45
N LEU A 162 7.67 2.38 6.24
CA LEU A 162 6.96 3.59 5.80
C LEU A 162 5.44 3.43 5.85
N ASP A 163 4.95 2.31 6.37
CA ASP A 163 3.53 1.95 6.33
C ASP A 163 3.04 1.65 4.89
N THR A 164 3.95 1.41 3.93
CA THR A 164 3.60 1.00 2.56
C THR A 164 2.98 -0.38 2.58
N VAL A 165 1.84 -0.57 1.90
CA VAL A 165 1.15 -1.87 1.81
C VAL A 165 1.45 -2.53 0.46
N THR A 166 2.11 -3.68 0.49
CA THR A 166 2.33 -4.53 -0.69
C THR A 166 1.37 -5.73 -0.65
N THR A 167 0.67 -6.01 -1.75
CA THR A 167 -0.35 -7.09 -1.82
C THR A 167 0.16 -8.40 -2.42
N HIS A 168 1.23 -8.33 -3.22
CA HIS A 168 1.95 -9.52 -3.66
C HIS A 168 3.03 -9.85 -2.63
N VAL A 169 2.83 -10.95 -1.91
CA VAL A 169 3.75 -11.36 -0.86
C VAL A 169 4.25 -12.76 -1.14
N ASP A 170 5.52 -12.81 -1.48
CA ASP A 170 6.29 -14.01 -1.74
C ASP A 170 7.74 -13.76 -1.30
N ARG A 171 8.60 -14.77 -1.41
CA ARG A 171 10.00 -14.63 -1.01
C ARG A 171 10.72 -13.48 -1.74
N ALA A 172 10.45 -13.30 -3.03
CA ALA A 172 11.17 -12.31 -3.85
C ALA A 172 10.78 -10.88 -3.48
N SER A 173 9.48 -10.60 -3.37
CA SER A 173 8.93 -9.31 -2.92
C SER A 173 9.32 -8.98 -1.48
N ILE A 174 9.31 -9.97 -0.56
CA ILE A 174 9.78 -9.77 0.82
C ILE A 174 11.26 -9.33 0.83
N LEU A 175 12.11 -10.03 0.07
CA LEU A 175 13.53 -9.70 -0.02
C LEU A 175 13.75 -8.30 -0.63
N ALA A 176 12.99 -7.97 -1.68
CA ALA A 176 13.08 -6.67 -2.35
C ALA A 176 12.68 -5.54 -1.38
N VAL A 177 11.50 -5.63 -0.77
CA VAL A 177 10.99 -4.59 0.14
C VAL A 177 11.88 -4.43 1.38
N LEU A 178 12.24 -5.53 2.05
CA LEU A 178 13.08 -5.45 3.23
C LEU A 178 14.50 -4.97 2.91
N GLY A 179 15.05 -5.38 1.76
CA GLY A 179 16.36 -4.93 1.28
C GLY A 179 16.37 -3.43 0.98
N GLU A 180 15.35 -2.93 0.27
CA GLU A 180 15.20 -1.50 -0.02
C GLU A 180 15.04 -0.67 1.26
N ASP A 181 14.28 -1.15 2.24
CA ASP A 181 14.12 -0.48 3.53
C ASP A 181 15.45 -0.41 4.30
N VAL A 182 16.20 -1.52 4.38
CA VAL A 182 17.54 -1.54 4.99
C VAL A 182 18.48 -0.53 4.31
N ASP A 183 18.51 -0.50 2.98
CA ASP A 183 19.36 0.42 2.23
C ASP A 183 18.93 1.88 2.36
N ARG A 184 17.62 2.14 2.49
CA ARG A 184 17.06 3.48 2.72
C ARG A 184 17.44 4.00 4.11
N ARG A 185 17.21 3.22 5.17
CA ARG A 185 17.53 3.62 6.55
C ARG A 185 19.04 3.81 6.76
N ARG A 186 19.88 2.99 6.12
CA ARG A 186 21.34 3.21 6.11
C ARG A 186 21.75 4.58 5.53
N ARG A 187 20.96 5.15 4.63
CA ARG A 187 21.27 6.41 3.91
C ARG A 187 20.60 7.66 4.47
N ALA A 188 19.37 7.54 4.97
CA ALA A 188 18.50 8.70 5.22
C ALA A 188 18.25 8.99 6.71
N ASP A 189 17.96 7.97 7.51
CA ASP A 189 17.67 8.10 8.93
C ASP A 189 17.91 6.77 9.66
N ASN A 190 18.45 6.81 10.90
CA ASN A 190 18.71 5.61 11.71
C ASN A 190 17.40 4.96 12.23
N GLY A 191 16.33 4.96 11.44
CA GLY A 191 15.09 4.22 11.72
C GLY A 191 15.32 2.72 11.70
N ILE A 192 14.32 1.97 12.19
CA ILE A 192 14.34 0.51 12.23
C ILE A 192 13.69 -0.01 10.94
N PRO A 193 14.44 -0.65 10.03
CA PRO A 193 13.85 -1.41 8.93
C PRO A 193 12.99 -2.53 9.48
N PHE A 194 11.79 -2.71 8.93
CA PHE A 194 10.96 -3.85 9.29
C PHE A 194 9.99 -4.22 8.16
N VAL A 195 9.54 -5.47 8.20
CA VAL A 195 8.36 -5.92 7.45
C VAL A 195 7.44 -6.70 8.38
N VAL A 196 6.13 -6.51 8.21
CA VAL A 196 5.07 -7.32 8.83
C VAL A 196 4.24 -7.92 7.72
N VAL A 197 4.10 -9.25 7.71
CA VAL A 197 3.24 -9.98 6.78
C VAL A 197 2.05 -10.55 7.54
N GLU A 198 0.85 -10.10 7.18
CA GLU A 198 -0.40 -10.51 7.81
C GLU A 198 -1.42 -10.95 6.75
N VAL A 199 -2.43 -11.71 7.21
CA VAL A 199 -3.53 -12.14 6.34
C VAL A 199 -4.44 -10.98 5.99
N HIS A 200 -4.85 -10.92 4.74
CA HIS A 200 -5.94 -10.03 4.33
C HIS A 200 -7.29 -10.74 4.55
N GLY A 201 -7.83 -10.63 5.77
CA GLY A 201 -9.12 -11.25 6.09
C GLY A 201 -9.20 -11.74 7.53
N ASP A 202 -9.85 -12.89 7.70
CA ASP A 202 -9.95 -13.57 8.99
C ASP A 202 -8.74 -14.49 9.23
N ASP A 203 -8.40 -14.75 10.48
CA ASP A 203 -7.30 -15.65 10.86
C ASP A 203 -7.45 -17.06 10.27
N SER A 204 -8.68 -17.46 9.90
CA SER A 204 -8.96 -18.74 9.24
C SER A 204 -8.41 -18.86 7.82
N THR A 205 -8.01 -17.75 7.18
CA THR A 205 -7.36 -17.75 5.86
C THR A 205 -5.84 -17.71 5.95
N SER A 206 -5.27 -17.93 7.13
CA SER A 206 -3.82 -17.99 7.29
C SER A 206 -3.19 -19.12 6.47
N PRO A 207 -2.12 -18.86 5.70
CA PRO A 207 -1.42 -19.90 4.95
C PRO A 207 -0.80 -20.97 5.87
N VAL A 208 -0.32 -20.56 7.05
CA VAL A 208 0.21 -21.47 8.07
C VAL A 208 -0.79 -21.56 9.23
N PRO A 209 -1.43 -22.72 9.45
CA PRO A 209 -2.48 -22.86 10.46
C PRO A 209 -2.08 -22.37 11.85
N GLY A 210 -2.87 -21.44 12.40
CA GLY A 210 -2.69 -20.90 13.75
C GLY A 210 -1.71 -19.73 13.87
N VAL A 211 -0.99 -19.38 12.80
CA VAL A 211 -0.16 -18.17 12.72
C VAL A 211 -1.02 -17.02 12.21
N ARG A 212 -1.01 -15.86 12.88
CA ARG A 212 -1.75 -14.66 12.48
C ARG A 212 -0.95 -13.75 11.57
N TYR A 213 0.30 -13.54 11.96
CA TYR A 213 1.25 -12.72 11.23
C TYR A 213 2.67 -13.14 11.57
N VAL A 214 3.58 -12.83 10.65
CA VAL A 214 5.02 -12.95 10.80
C VAL A 214 5.65 -11.56 10.61
N GLN A 215 6.74 -11.28 11.29
CA GLN A 215 7.44 -10.00 11.16
C GLN A 215 8.95 -10.18 11.26
N ALA A 216 9.67 -9.26 10.65
CA ALA A 216 11.12 -9.13 10.80
C ALA A 216 11.49 -7.67 11.00
N ALA A 217 12.39 -7.38 11.93
CA ALA A 217 12.86 -6.03 12.23
C ALA A 217 14.37 -6.01 12.54
N LEU A 218 15.09 -5.03 12.01
CA LEU A 218 16.51 -4.81 12.31
C LEU A 218 16.67 -3.82 13.47
N THR A 219 16.90 -4.35 14.67
CA THR A 219 17.07 -3.54 15.88
C THR A 219 18.55 -3.21 16.13
N GLY A 220 18.83 -2.39 17.14
CA GLY A 220 20.21 -2.14 17.57
C GLY A 220 20.95 -3.37 18.11
N ALA A 221 20.23 -4.46 18.42
CA ALA A 221 20.79 -5.73 18.86
C ALA A 221 20.89 -6.78 17.73
N GLY A 222 20.54 -6.40 16.49
CA GLY A 222 20.48 -7.31 15.34
C GLY A 222 19.05 -7.60 14.90
N TRP A 223 18.92 -8.56 13.99
CA TRP A 223 17.64 -8.99 13.45
C TRP A 223 16.79 -9.73 14.47
N ILE A 224 15.51 -9.40 14.48
CA ILE A 224 14.47 -10.12 15.22
C ILE A 224 13.44 -10.59 14.21
N VAL A 225 13.17 -11.89 14.18
CA VAL A 225 12.11 -12.50 13.38
C VAL A 225 11.13 -13.18 14.31
N GLU A 226 9.85 -12.91 14.13
CA GLU A 226 8.82 -13.36 15.06
C GLU A 226 7.56 -13.77 14.31
N TYR A 227 6.79 -14.68 14.93
CA TYR A 227 5.41 -14.91 14.53
C TYR A 227 4.50 -14.88 15.75
N ARG A 228 3.24 -14.53 15.51
CA ARG A 228 2.20 -14.54 16.56
C ARG A 228 1.07 -15.47 16.21
N THR A 229 0.52 -16.09 17.24
CA THR A 229 -0.75 -16.80 17.19
C THR A 229 -1.82 -15.99 17.92
N SER A 230 -3.02 -16.55 18.11
CA SER A 230 -4.06 -15.87 18.90
C SER A 230 -3.69 -15.65 20.37
N ASN A 231 -2.75 -16.41 20.92
CA ASN A 231 -2.44 -16.42 22.35
C ASN A 231 -0.96 -16.57 22.70
N ARG A 232 -0.08 -16.70 21.70
CA ARG A 232 1.36 -16.90 21.91
C ARG A 232 2.18 -16.09 20.92
N HIS A 233 3.43 -15.92 21.28
CA HIS A 233 4.43 -15.17 20.53
C HIS A 233 5.73 -15.93 20.54
N PHE A 234 6.29 -16.13 19.35
CA PHE A 234 7.50 -16.88 19.14
C PHE A 234 8.52 -16.03 18.41
N ARG A 235 9.78 -16.18 18.80
CA ARG A 235 10.93 -15.51 18.20
C ARG A 235 11.87 -16.55 17.62
N LEU A 236 12.38 -16.30 16.43
CA LEU A 236 13.41 -17.14 15.82
C LEU A 236 14.71 -16.98 16.64
N ASP A 237 15.34 -18.10 16.95
CA ASP A 237 16.62 -18.10 17.65
C ASP A 237 17.67 -17.24 16.93
N GLN A 238 18.34 -16.36 17.67
CA GLN A 238 19.35 -15.46 17.12
C GLN A 238 20.63 -16.20 16.70
N GLU A 239 20.91 -17.39 17.24
CA GLU A 239 22.08 -18.18 16.85
C GLU A 239 22.02 -18.65 15.39
N VAL A 240 20.83 -18.66 14.77
CA VAL A 240 20.67 -19.04 13.35
C VAL A 240 20.75 -17.86 12.38
N LEU A 241 20.73 -16.62 12.88
CA LEU A 241 20.81 -15.40 12.07
C LEU A 241 22.26 -14.90 12.01
N ASP A 242 22.99 -15.35 10.99
CA ASP A 242 24.30 -14.79 10.62
C ASP A 242 24.12 -13.47 9.86
N ASP A 243 24.75 -12.38 10.31
CA ASP A 243 24.66 -11.04 9.74
C ASP A 243 25.00 -11.00 8.24
N GLU A 244 25.93 -11.83 7.75
CA GLU A 244 26.32 -11.84 6.33
C GLU A 244 25.22 -12.36 5.41
N ASN A 245 24.32 -13.23 5.89
CA ASN A 245 23.25 -13.86 5.11
C ASN A 245 21.84 -13.65 5.68
N ALA A 246 21.70 -12.78 6.70
CA ALA A 246 20.46 -12.60 7.45
C ALA A 246 19.26 -12.31 6.54
N LEU A 247 19.37 -11.37 5.58
CA LEU A 247 18.27 -11.04 4.66
C LEU A 247 17.80 -12.23 3.82
N GLY A 248 18.74 -13.06 3.35
CA GLY A 248 18.43 -14.25 2.55
C GLY A 248 17.69 -15.32 3.34
N TYR A 249 18.04 -15.47 4.62
CA TYR A 249 17.39 -16.40 5.54
C TYR A 249 16.03 -15.88 6.03
N ILE A 250 15.95 -14.61 6.40
CA ILE A 250 14.70 -13.96 6.84
C ILE A 250 13.65 -14.03 5.74
N SER A 251 14.00 -13.65 4.50
CA SER A 251 13.10 -13.75 3.36
C SER A 251 12.68 -15.19 3.06
N GLN A 252 13.54 -16.18 3.32
CA GLN A 252 13.16 -17.60 3.22
C GLN A 252 12.09 -17.96 4.27
N VAL A 253 12.31 -17.64 5.55
CA VAL A 253 11.36 -17.95 6.64
C VAL A 253 10.00 -17.31 6.40
N LEU A 254 9.97 -16.01 6.09
CA LEU A 254 8.74 -15.29 5.77
C LEU A 254 8.11 -15.78 4.45
N GLY A 255 8.94 -16.22 3.50
CA GLY A 255 8.51 -16.81 2.24
C GLY A 255 7.79 -18.15 2.42
N GLN A 256 8.28 -19.02 3.30
CA GLN A 256 7.61 -20.29 3.65
C GLN A 256 6.26 -20.05 4.32
N TYR A 257 6.17 -19.04 5.21
CA TYR A 257 4.87 -18.60 5.71
C TYR A 257 3.95 -18.17 4.56
N SER A 258 4.44 -17.35 3.64
CA SER A 258 3.63 -16.81 2.55
C SER A 258 3.18 -17.89 1.54
N ALA A 259 4.00 -18.92 1.34
CA ALA A 259 3.72 -20.07 0.49
C ALA A 259 2.81 -21.13 1.14
N GLY A 260 2.64 -21.08 2.47
CA GLY A 260 1.90 -22.09 3.23
C GLY A 260 2.69 -23.38 3.47
N ASP A 261 4.02 -23.31 3.42
CA ASP A 261 4.92 -24.44 3.69
C ASP A 261 5.07 -24.67 5.20
N ASP A 262 4.00 -25.17 5.83
CA ASP A 262 3.86 -25.26 7.29
C ASP A 262 4.93 -26.13 7.98
N GLU A 263 5.26 -27.29 7.41
CA GLU A 263 6.32 -28.18 7.92
C GLU A 263 7.67 -27.47 7.93
N GLU A 264 8.06 -26.83 6.82
CA GLU A 264 9.33 -26.11 6.73
C GLU A 264 9.35 -24.89 7.67
N PHE A 265 8.23 -24.16 7.77
CA PHE A 265 8.11 -23.00 8.64
C PHE A 265 8.30 -23.37 10.12
N PHE A 266 7.71 -24.49 10.57
CA PHE A 266 7.83 -24.95 11.96
C PHE A 266 9.12 -25.71 12.27
N ASP A 267 9.86 -26.19 11.27
CA ASP A 267 11.16 -26.83 11.44
C ASP A 267 12.28 -25.85 11.86
N HIS A 268 12.03 -24.54 11.75
CA HIS A 268 12.91 -23.51 12.32
C HIS A 268 12.95 -23.54 13.86
N ARG A 269 14.08 -23.11 14.43
CA ARG A 269 14.24 -23.04 15.90
C ARG A 269 13.52 -21.81 16.45
N TRP A 270 12.24 -22.00 16.78
CA TRP A 270 11.40 -20.98 17.43
C TRP A 270 11.46 -21.08 18.95
N GLU A 271 11.64 -19.94 19.62
CA GLU A 271 11.59 -19.79 21.07
C GLU A 271 10.27 -19.12 21.48
N ASP A 272 9.56 -19.70 22.44
CA ASP A 272 8.34 -19.11 23.00
C ASP A 272 8.71 -17.92 23.91
N VAL A 273 8.41 -16.72 23.44
CA VAL A 273 8.68 -15.45 24.13
C VAL A 273 7.40 -14.78 24.64
N SER A 274 6.30 -15.54 24.76
CA SER A 274 4.98 -15.01 25.15
C SER A 274 4.98 -14.26 26.48
N ALA A 275 5.92 -14.56 27.38
CA ALA A 275 6.07 -13.86 28.67
C ALA A 275 6.50 -12.39 28.50
N GLU A 276 7.17 -12.03 27.40
CA GLU A 276 7.60 -10.66 27.10
C GLU A 276 6.43 -9.72 26.76
N LEU A 277 5.25 -10.27 26.45
CA LEU A 277 4.03 -9.50 26.16
C LEU A 277 3.24 -9.10 27.42
N ILE A 278 3.60 -9.64 28.59
CA ILE A 278 2.98 -9.30 29.87
C ILE A 278 3.80 -8.17 30.51
N VAL A 279 3.77 -6.98 29.91
CA VAL A 279 4.37 -5.75 30.48
C VAL A 279 3.37 -4.61 30.39
#